data_AF-A0AAD7IDB7-F1
#
_entry.id   AF-A0AAD7IDB7-F1
#
_cell.length_a   1.000
_cell.length_b   1.000
_cell.length_c   1.000
_cell.angle_alpha   90.00
_cell.angle_beta   90.00
_cell.angle_gamma   90.00
#
_symmetry.space_group_name_H-M   'P 1'
#
loop_
_entity.id
_entity.type
_entity.pdbx_description
1 polymer ?
#
loop_
_entity_poly.entity_id
_entity_poly.type
_entity_poly.pdbx_seq_one_letter_code
_entity_poly.pdbx_strand_id
1 'polypeptide(L)'
;LQHILLECSSPGQSEVWELAEKFWKQKYSEWPEMSMGLLLGSSLAVFKDENGKPQPAKARLYRILVSESTHVIGKLRCDSVIGR
;
A
#
# COMPACT_ATOMS: atom_id res chain seq x y z
N LEU A 1 2.62 -7.49 12.76
CA LEU A 1 2.73 -6.83 11.43
C LEU A 1 1.37 -6.39 10.91
N GLN A 2 0.38 -7.29 10.79
CA GLN A 2 -0.98 -6.93 10.35
C GLN A 2 -1.56 -5.74 11.14
N HIS A 3 -1.53 -5.82 12.49
CA HIS A 3 -2.01 -4.72 13.32
C HIS A 3 -1.33 -3.39 12.98
N ILE A 4 0.00 -3.36 12.88
CA ILE A 4 0.78 -2.15 12.59
C ILE A 4 0.47 -1.56 11.20
N LEU A 5 0.29 -2.44 10.20
CA LEU A 5 0.14 -2.02 8.80
C LEU A 5 -1.31 -1.71 8.41
N LEU A 6 -2.29 -2.36 9.01
CA LEU A 6 -3.70 -2.28 8.57
C LEU A 6 -4.68 -1.82 9.65
N GLU A 7 -4.38 -2.01 10.94
CA GLU A 7 -5.37 -1.82 12.01
C GLU A 7 -4.94 -0.76 13.05
N CYS A 8 -3.71 -0.27 12.97
CA CYS A 8 -3.12 0.55 14.02
C CYS A 8 -3.77 1.94 14.03
N SER A 9 -4.36 2.32 15.17
CA SER A 9 -4.97 3.64 15.37
C SER A 9 -3.96 4.76 15.63
N SER A 10 -2.65 4.47 15.55
CA SER A 10 -1.62 5.49 15.73
C SER A 10 -1.64 6.46 14.54
N PRO A 11 -1.59 7.78 14.76
CA PRO A 11 -1.47 8.76 13.68
C PRO A 11 -0.21 8.45 12.84
N GLY A 12 -0.35 8.51 11.52
CA GLY A 12 0.70 8.20 10.54
C GLY A 12 0.41 6.99 9.66
N GLN A 13 -0.21 5.91 10.18
CA GLN A 13 -0.58 4.77 9.34
C GLN A 13 -1.69 5.13 8.35
N SER A 14 -2.77 5.73 8.86
CA SER A 14 -3.92 6.15 8.05
C SER A 14 -3.52 7.20 7.03
N GLU A 15 -2.73 8.19 7.44
CA GLU A 15 -2.24 9.28 6.56
C GLU A 15 -1.42 8.73 5.38
N VAL A 16 -0.51 7.78 5.64
CA VAL A 16 0.28 7.17 4.56
C VAL A 16 -0.63 6.43 3.57
N TRP A 17 -1.62 5.68 4.05
CA TRP A 17 -2.55 4.98 3.17
C TRP A 17 -3.49 5.91 2.41
N GLU A 18 -3.96 6.98 3.03
CA GLU A 18 -4.73 8.03 2.35
C GLU A 18 -3.93 8.71 1.24
N LEU A 19 -2.64 9.00 1.49
CA LEU A 19 -1.75 9.58 0.48
C LEU A 19 -1.49 8.60 -0.65
N ALA A 20 -1.27 7.32 -0.33
CA ALA A 20 -1.11 6.27 -1.32
C ALA A 20 -2.35 6.13 -2.21
N GLU A 21 -3.54 6.08 -1.60
CA GLU A 21 -4.81 6.02 -2.32
C GLU A 21 -5.01 7.26 -3.21
N LYS A 22 -4.76 8.47 -2.68
CA LYS A 22 -4.83 9.72 -3.46
C LYS A 22 -3.89 9.69 -4.66
N PHE A 23 -2.66 9.23 -4.48
CA PHE A 23 -1.68 9.13 -5.56
C PHE A 23 -2.12 8.12 -6.63
N TRP A 24 -2.63 6.97 -6.21
CA TRP A 24 -3.17 5.96 -7.12
C TRP A 24 -4.35 6.48 -7.94
N LYS A 25 -5.26 7.20 -7.29
CA LYS A 25 -6.46 7.80 -7.91
C LYS A 25 -6.15 8.84 -8.98
N GLN A 26 -4.93 9.38 -9.03
CA GLN A 26 -4.51 10.25 -10.13
C GLN A 26 -4.43 9.51 -11.47
N LYS A 27 -4.23 8.18 -11.45
CA LYS A 27 -4.03 7.37 -12.65
C LYS A 27 -5.03 6.23 -12.82
N TYR A 28 -5.58 5.69 -11.73
CA TYR A 28 -6.47 4.54 -11.74
C TYR A 28 -7.67 4.80 -10.82
N SER A 29 -8.88 4.47 -11.26
CA SER A 29 -10.12 4.78 -10.53
C SER A 29 -10.30 3.98 -9.23
N GLU A 30 -9.94 2.69 -9.25
CA GLU A 30 -10.23 1.76 -8.17
C GLU A 30 -8.99 1.49 -7.32
N TRP A 31 -9.04 1.90 -6.05
CA TRP A 31 -8.05 1.53 -5.06
C TRP A 31 -8.24 0.05 -4.67
N PRO A 32 -7.24 -0.82 -4.86
CA PRO A 32 -7.34 -2.22 -4.46
C PRO A 32 -7.53 -2.33 -2.95
N GLU A 33 -8.42 -3.23 -2.54
CA GLU A 33 -8.59 -3.57 -1.12
C GLU A 33 -7.27 -4.06 -0.55
N MET A 34 -6.93 -3.58 0.64
CA MET A 34 -5.66 -3.92 1.27
C MET A 34 -5.85 -5.01 2.30
N SER A 35 -5.25 -6.17 2.02
CA SER A 35 -5.17 -7.27 2.96
C SER A 35 -3.71 -7.60 3.25
N MET A 36 -3.46 -8.26 4.37
CA MET A 36 -2.10 -8.71 4.70
C MET A 36 -1.50 -9.59 3.59
N GLY A 37 -2.33 -10.43 2.97
CA GLY A 37 -1.92 -11.24 1.81
C GLY A 37 -1.51 -10.41 0.60
N LEU A 38 -2.25 -9.33 0.31
CA LEU A 38 -1.94 -8.43 -0.81
C LEU A 38 -0.75 -7.51 -0.54
N LEU A 39 -0.50 -7.14 0.72
CA LEU A 39 0.69 -6.41 1.12
C LEU A 39 1.96 -7.28 0.94
N LEU A 40 1.95 -8.48 1.52
CA LEU A 40 3.06 -9.44 1.44
C LEU A 40 3.27 -9.94 0.01
N GLY A 41 2.17 -10.17 -0.72
CA GLY A 41 2.15 -10.60 -2.11
C GLY A 41 2.19 -9.47 -3.13
N SER A 42 2.48 -8.23 -2.72
CA SER A 42 2.42 -7.06 -3.61
C SER A 42 3.34 -7.17 -4.83
N SER A 43 4.45 -7.90 -4.69
CA SER A 43 5.38 -8.21 -5.79
C SER A 43 4.82 -9.16 -6.85
N LEU A 44 3.78 -9.93 -6.50
CA LEU A 44 3.10 -10.92 -7.34
C LEU A 44 1.75 -10.42 -7.85
N ALA A 45 1.35 -9.19 -7.53
CA ALA A 45 0.07 -8.64 -7.92
C ALA A 45 -0.07 -8.53 -9.44
N VAL A 46 -1.12 -9.13 -10.00
CA VAL A 46 -1.45 -9.08 -11.42
C VAL A 46 -2.73 -8.28 -11.61
N PHE A 47 -2.65 -7.21 -12.39
CA PHE A 47 -3.81 -6.44 -12.80
C PHE A 47 -4.15 -6.78 -14.25
N LYS A 48 -5.44 -6.94 -14.55
CA LYS A 48 -5.94 -7.16 -15.90
C LYS A 48 -6.93 -6.05 -16.25
N ASP A 49 -7.09 -5.75 -17.55
CA ASP A 49 -8.16 -4.90 -18.04
C ASP A 49 -9.47 -5.68 -18.20
N GLU A 50 -10.54 -5.00 -18.63
CA GLU A 50 -11.86 -5.60 -18.87
C GLU A 50 -11.83 -6.72 -19.94
N ASN A 51 -10.82 -6.71 -20.82
CA ASN A 51 -10.60 -7.72 -21.84
C ASN A 51 -9.68 -8.86 -21.37
N GLY A 52 -9.28 -8.86 -20.10
CA GLY A 52 -8.37 -9.84 -19.51
C GLY A 52 -6.89 -9.65 -19.86
N LYS A 53 -6.52 -8.57 -20.55
CA LYS A 53 -5.12 -8.28 -20.89
C LYS A 53 -4.35 -7.80 -19.67
N PRO A 54 -3.13 -8.30 -19.43
CA PRO A 54 -2.32 -7.88 -18.30
C PRO A 54 -1.93 -6.40 -18.39
N GLN A 55 -1.97 -5.71 -17.26
CA GLN A 55 -1.58 -4.31 -17.12
C GLN A 55 -0.28 -4.20 -16.30
N PRO A 56 0.90 -4.44 -16.91
CA PRO A 56 2.18 -4.48 -16.18
C PRO A 56 2.55 -3.13 -15.56
N ALA A 57 2.16 -2.01 -16.17
CA ALA A 57 2.39 -0.68 -15.61
C ALA A 57 1.59 -0.45 -14.31
N LYS A 58 0.35 -0.93 -14.25
CA LYS A 58 -0.52 -0.86 -13.06
C LYS A 58 0.03 -1.74 -11.94
N ALA A 59 0.45 -2.96 -12.27
CA ALA A 59 1.11 -3.88 -11.35
C ALA A 59 2.41 -3.31 -10.78
N ARG A 60 3.27 -2.71 -11.62
CA ARG A 60 4.52 -2.10 -11.17
C ARG A 60 4.26 -0.93 -10.22
N LEU A 61 3.31 -0.06 -10.57
CA LEU A 61 2.96 1.06 -9.70
C LEU A 61 2.46 0.55 -8.34
N TYR A 62 1.56 -0.44 -8.35
CA TYR A 62 1.01 -1.03 -7.13
C TYR A 62 2.12 -1.57 -6.23
N ARG A 63 3.04 -2.36 -6.81
CA ARG A 63 4.17 -2.94 -6.08
C ARG A 63 4.99 -1.86 -5.37
N ILE A 64 5.40 -0.82 -6.11
CA ILE A 64 6.21 0.28 -5.55
C ILE A 64 5.42 0.99 -4.45
N LEU A 65 4.20 1.41 -4.76
CA LEU A 65 3.40 2.21 -3.84
C LEU A 65 3.14 1.46 -2.53
N VAL A 66 2.78 0.19 -2.60
CA VAL A 66 2.52 -0.65 -1.43
C VAL A 66 3.79 -0.95 -0.64
N SER A 67 4.92 -1.25 -1.30
CA SER A 67 6.17 -1.53 -0.60
C SER A 67 6.71 -0.30 0.11
N GLU A 68 6.71 0.85 -0.56
CA GLU A 68 7.17 2.12 0.02
C GLU A 68 6.28 2.57 1.17
N SER A 69 4.96 2.48 1.01
CA SER A 69 3.99 2.83 2.07
C SER A 69 4.20 1.95 3.32
N THR A 70 4.36 0.65 3.12
CA THR A 70 4.64 -0.31 4.20
C THR A 70 5.95 0.02 4.92
N HIS A 71 7.00 0.38 4.15
CA HIS A 71 8.30 0.78 4.71
C HIS A 71 8.18 2.07 5.54
N VAL A 72 7.51 3.09 5.01
CA VAL A 72 7.30 4.37 5.71
C VAL A 72 6.51 4.17 7.01
N ILE A 73 5.43 3.37 6.99
CA ILE A 73 4.65 3.06 8.20
C ILE A 73 5.51 2.37 9.24
N GLY A 74 6.31 1.39 8.82
CA GLY A 74 7.25 0.69 9.70
C GLY A 74 8.26 1.66 10.34
N LYS A 75 8.81 2.59 9.53
CA LYS A 75 9.75 3.61 10.00
C LYS A 75 9.10 4.56 11.01
N LEU A 76 7.94 5.14 10.67
CA LEU A 76 7.18 6.03 11.57
C LEU A 76 6.87 5.35 12.91
N ARG A 77 6.55 4.05 12.88
CA ARG A 77 6.33 3.28 14.10
C ARG A 77 7.60 3.13 14.93
N CYS A 78 8.73 2.79 14.31
CA CYS A 78 10.01 2.70 15.01
C CYS A 78 10.41 4.04 15.64
N ASP A 79 10.27 5.14 14.90
CA ASP A 79 10.58 6.49 15.39
C ASP A 79 9.69 6.86 16.59
N SER A 80 8.41 6.46 16.57
CA SER A 80 7.47 6.72 17.68
C SER A 80 7.73 5.89 18.94
N VAL A 81 8.40 4.73 18.81
CA VAL A 81 8.69 3.82 19.94
C VAL A 81 10.08 4.05 20.52
N ILE A 82 11.07 4.34 19.67
CA ILE A 82 12.48 4.48 20.05
C ILE A 82 12.84 5.95 20.32
N GLY A 83 12.20 6.89 19.60
CA GLY A 83 12.42 8.32 19.77
C GLY A 83 11.72 8.94 21.00
N ARG A 84 11.28 8.10 21.95
CA ARG A 84 10.60 8.50 23.18
C ARG A 84 11.39 8.13 24.41
#